data_AF-A0A0T6BC45-F1
#
_entry.id   AF-A0A0T6BC45-F1
#
_cell.length_a   1.000
_cell.length_b   1.000
_cell.length_c   1.000
_cell.angle_alpha   90.00
_cell.angle_beta   90.00
_cell.angle_gamma   90.00
#
_symmetry.space_group_name_H-M   'P 1'
#
loop_
_entity.id
_entity.type
_entity.pdbx_description
1 polymer ?
#
loop_
_entity_poly.entity_id
_entity_poly.type
_entity_poly.pdbx_seq_one_letter_code
_entity_poly.pdbx_strand_id
1 'polypeptide(L)'
;MRLGRSVEGKPRVLRVVFNNSYSVKDMLRDKRKLESHPTYKHVFVRKDETNYQRDLFKKCQKQMEELKKSGEKDLGIKYVRGIPVVVGDQGSRSNKSGIVVGKTKANQQKNA
;
A
#
# COMPACT_ATOMS: atom_id res chain seq x y z
N MET A 1 19.36 -2.82 14.07
CA MET A 1 19.89 -4.17 13.73
C MET A 1 20.17 -4.25 12.23
N ARG A 2 21.29 -4.82 11.77
CA ARG A 2 21.56 -5.05 10.33
C ARG A 2 20.90 -6.35 9.87
N LEU A 3 20.24 -6.34 8.71
CA LEU A 3 19.55 -7.50 8.13
C LEU A 3 20.39 -8.17 7.06
N GLY A 4 20.26 -9.50 6.95
CA GLY A 4 20.89 -10.31 5.91
C GLY A 4 22.40 -10.60 6.12
N ARG A 5 22.96 -11.39 5.19
CA ARG A 5 24.38 -11.71 5.14
C ARG A 5 25.17 -10.55 4.54
N SER A 6 26.42 -10.37 4.96
CA SER A 6 27.31 -9.39 4.35
C SER A 6 27.67 -9.85 2.94
N VAL A 7 27.62 -8.94 1.98
CA VAL A 7 28.05 -9.16 0.60
C VAL A 7 28.99 -8.02 0.25
N GLU A 8 30.13 -8.35 -0.34
CA GLU A 8 31.11 -7.36 -0.77
C GLU A 8 30.49 -6.33 -1.73
N GLY A 9 30.81 -5.06 -1.54
CA GLY A 9 30.28 -3.96 -2.34
C GLY A 9 28.80 -3.62 -2.14
N LYS A 10 28.06 -4.31 -1.24
CA LYS A 10 26.64 -4.02 -0.98
C LYS A 10 26.38 -3.66 0.50
N PRO A 11 25.83 -2.47 0.79
CA PRO A 11 25.48 -2.11 2.16
C PRO A 11 24.34 -2.99 2.67
N ARG A 12 24.42 -3.42 3.93
CA ARG A 12 23.35 -4.18 4.59
C ARG A 12 22.21 -3.25 5.00
N VAL A 13 20.98 -3.73 4.83
CA VAL A 13 19.77 -3.02 5.23
C VAL A 13 19.71 -2.90 6.75
N LEU A 14 19.25 -1.76 7.25
CA LEU A 14 19.02 -1.53 8.67
C LEU A 14 17.54 -1.75 9.00
N ARG A 15 17.26 -2.63 9.97
CA ARG A 15 15.97 -2.66 10.66
C ARG A 15 16.01 -1.61 11.76
N VAL A 16 15.12 -0.64 11.62
CA VAL A 16 14.87 0.42 12.60
C VAL A 16 13.54 0.10 13.27
N VAL A 17 13.53 0.09 14.60
CA VAL A 17 12.34 -0.12 15.41
C VAL A 17 12.09 1.16 16.18
N PHE A 18 10.89 1.70 16.05
CA PHE A 18 10.45 2.88 16.77
C PHE A 18 9.58 2.45 17.95
N ASN A 19 9.63 3.21 19.04
CA ASN A 19 8.78 2.99 20.20
C ASN A 19 7.30 3.32 19.93
N ASN A 20 7.03 4.05 18.83
CA ASN A 20 5.72 4.57 18.52
C ASN A 20 5.39 4.44 17.02
N SER A 21 4.13 4.13 16.72
CA SER A 21 3.60 4.01 15.37
C SER A 21 3.52 5.35 14.62
N TYR A 22 3.34 6.48 15.31
CA TYR A 22 3.28 7.79 14.67
C TYR A 22 4.62 8.16 14.02
N SER A 23 5.74 7.96 14.72
CA SER A 23 7.08 8.21 14.19
C SER A 23 7.38 7.39 12.92
N VAL A 24 6.88 6.15 12.86
CA VAL A 24 7.00 5.33 11.65
C VAL A 24 6.25 5.96 10.48
N LYS A 25 5.02 6.45 10.70
CA LYS A 25 4.20 7.09 9.67
C LYS A 25 4.85 8.40 9.19
N ASP A 26 5.36 9.21 10.11
CA ASP A 26 6.01 10.47 9.78
C ASP A 26 7.28 10.23 8.95
N MET A 27 8.13 9.28 9.36
CA MET A 27 9.30 8.86 8.59
C MET A 27 8.92 8.36 7.19
N LEU A 28 7.90 7.52 7.08
CA LEU A 28 7.46 6.98 5.78
C LEU A 28 6.83 8.04 4.87
N ARG A 29 6.20 9.07 5.44
CA ARG A 29 5.67 10.22 4.71
C ARG A 29 6.80 11.09 4.16
N ASP A 30 7.79 11.38 5.00
CA ASP A 30 8.86 12.32 4.71
C ASP A 30 10.04 11.72 3.94
N LYS A 31 10.11 10.39 3.79
CA LYS A 31 11.20 9.72 3.06
C LYS A 31 11.51 10.29 1.67
N ARG A 32 10.52 10.88 0.98
CA ARG A 32 10.72 11.51 -0.33
C ARG A 32 11.67 12.71 -0.27
N LYS A 33 11.78 13.37 0.90
CA LYS A 33 12.74 14.45 1.13
C LYS A 33 14.20 13.95 1.04
N LEU A 34 14.45 12.68 1.34
CA LEU A 34 15.78 12.06 1.20
C LEU A 34 16.14 11.88 -0.28
N GLU A 35 15.18 11.49 -1.10
CA GLU A 35 15.37 11.28 -2.54
C GLU A 35 15.77 12.59 -3.25
N SER A 36 15.22 13.73 -2.79
CA SER A 36 15.57 15.06 -3.30
C SER A 36 16.86 15.66 -2.72
N HIS A 37 17.45 15.05 -1.69
CA HIS A 37 18.61 15.63 -0.99
C HIS A 37 19.93 15.28 -1.72
N PRO A 38 20.82 16.24 -2.02
CA PRO A 38 22.05 15.99 -2.80
C PRO A 38 22.93 14.88 -2.20
N THR A 39 23.11 14.90 -0.88
CA THR A 39 23.91 13.91 -0.13
C THR A 39 23.20 12.57 0.03
N TYR A 40 21.89 12.54 0.25
CA TYR A 40 21.16 11.34 0.69
C TYR A 40 20.28 10.72 -0.39
N LYS A 41 20.38 11.18 -1.65
CA LYS A 41 19.60 10.66 -2.79
C LYS A 41 19.67 9.14 -3.00
N HIS A 42 20.73 8.51 -2.51
CA HIS A 42 20.96 7.06 -2.63
C HIS A 42 20.44 6.27 -1.41
N VAL A 43 19.96 6.96 -0.38
CA VAL A 43 19.38 6.36 0.83
C VAL A 43 17.88 6.20 0.62
N PHE A 44 17.35 5.02 0.90
CA PHE A 44 15.93 4.74 0.79
C PHE A 44 15.37 4.18 2.09
N VAL A 45 14.11 4.52 2.36
CA VAL A 45 13.35 3.99 3.49
C VAL A 45 12.15 3.22 2.94
N ARG A 46 11.99 1.98 3.39
CA ARG A 46 10.87 1.12 3.02
C ARG A 46 10.18 0.61 4.27
N LYS A 47 8.87 0.39 4.15
CA LYS A 47 8.09 -0.26 5.19
C LYS A 47 8.50 -1.74 5.24
N ASP A 48 8.54 -2.28 6.45
CA ASP A 48 8.74 -3.70 6.68
C ASP A 48 7.42 -4.42 6.36
N GLU A 49 7.39 -5.13 5.23
CA GLU A 49 6.20 -5.79 4.72
C GLU A 49 6.57 -7.12 4.08
N THR A 50 5.70 -8.12 4.26
CA THR A 50 5.83 -9.40 3.58
C THR A 50 5.50 -9.26 2.09
N ASN A 51 5.93 -10.22 1.27
CA ASN A 51 5.57 -10.28 -0.15
C ASN A 51 4.04 -10.22 -0.34
N TYR A 52 3.32 -11.00 0.46
CA TYR A 52 1.86 -11.03 0.44
C TYR A 52 1.23 -9.67 0.72
N GLN A 53 1.69 -8.95 1.74
CA GLN A 53 1.17 -7.62 2.08
C GLN A 53 1.42 -6.61 0.96
N ARG A 54 2.61 -6.65 0.35
CA ARG A 54 2.93 -5.79 -0.80
C ARG A 54 2.03 -6.08 -2.00
N ASP A 55 1.78 -7.35 -2.29
CA ASP A 55 0.96 -7.75 -3.42
C ASP A 55 -0.51 -7.39 -3.22
N LEU A 56 -1.05 -7.55 -2.00
CA LEU A 56 -2.38 -7.07 -1.66
C LEU A 56 -2.50 -5.56 -1.87
N PHE A 57 -1.52 -4.79 -1.38
CA PHE A 57 -1.55 -3.34 -1.53
C PHE A 57 -1.47 -2.92 -3.01
N LYS A 58 -0.61 -3.55 -3.81
CA LYS A 58 -0.53 -3.32 -5.26
C LYS A 58 -1.86 -3.64 -5.97
N LYS A 59 -2.52 -4.73 -5.60
CA LYS A 59 -3.86 -5.08 -6.14
C LYS A 59 -4.86 -3.98 -5.85
N CYS A 60 -4.90 -3.46 -4.62
CA CYS A 60 -5.78 -2.35 -4.26
C CYS A 60 -5.44 -1.05 -5.01
N GLN A 61 -4.14 -0.75 -5.20
CA GLN A 61 -3.73 0.40 -6.01
C GLN A 61 -4.21 0.28 -7.46
N LYS A 62 -4.04 -0.90 -8.08
CA LYS A 62 -4.51 -1.16 -9.43
C LYS A 62 -6.04 -1.01 -9.54
N GLN A 63 -6.78 -1.60 -8.60
CA GLN A 63 -8.24 -1.45 -8.54
C GLN A 63 -8.66 0.02 -8.42
N MET A 64 -8.01 0.78 -7.54
CA MET A 64 -8.29 2.21 -7.37
C MET A 64 -8.00 2.99 -8.66
N GLU A 65 -6.92 2.68 -9.37
CA GLU A 65 -6.58 3.33 -10.65
C GLU A 65 -7.59 2.98 -11.75
N GLU A 66 -8.07 1.75 -11.81
CA GLU A 66 -9.13 1.32 -12.74
C GLU A 66 -10.44 2.07 -12.48
N LEU A 67 -10.83 2.21 -11.21
CA LEU A 67 -12.03 2.95 -10.83
C LEU A 67 -11.91 4.46 -11.11
N LYS A 68 -10.73 5.04 -10.89
CA LYS A 68 -10.44 6.42 -11.29
C LYS A 68 -10.57 6.61 -12.81
N LYS A 69 -10.13 5.63 -13.61
CA LYS A 69 -10.29 5.66 -15.07
C LYS A 69 -11.76 5.53 -15.50
N SER A 70 -12.59 4.81 -14.76
CA SER A 70 -14.04 4.74 -15.01
C SER A 70 -14.82 5.99 -14.57
N GLY A 71 -14.15 6.98 -13.98
CA GLY A 71 -14.76 8.26 -13.59
C GLY A 71 -15.25 8.32 -12.14
N GLU A 72 -14.99 7.31 -11.31
CA GLU A 72 -15.23 7.41 -9.87
C GLU A 72 -14.25 8.41 -9.25
N LYS A 73 -14.80 9.34 -8.46
CA LYS A 73 -14.06 10.36 -7.72
C LYS A 73 -13.97 9.99 -6.24
N ASP A 74 -13.05 10.64 -5.54
CA ASP A 74 -12.92 10.56 -4.08
C ASP A 74 -12.67 9.14 -3.54
N LEU A 75 -11.83 8.38 -4.24
CA LEU A 75 -11.39 7.05 -3.83
C LEU A 75 -10.14 7.13 -2.94
N GLY A 76 -10.13 6.33 -1.87
CA GLY A 76 -9.00 6.14 -0.98
C GLY A 76 -8.76 4.68 -0.65
N ILE A 77 -7.54 4.34 -0.22
CA ILE A 77 -7.24 3.02 0.34
C ILE A 77 -7.27 3.14 1.86
N LYS A 78 -8.18 2.40 2.51
CA LYS A 78 -8.25 2.27 3.97
C LYS A 78 -7.90 0.85 4.38
N TYR A 79 -7.34 0.70 5.58
CA TYR A 79 -7.11 -0.59 6.19
C TYR A 79 -8.32 -0.96 7.04
N VAL A 80 -9.04 -2.01 6.66
CA VAL A 80 -10.16 -2.56 7.43
C VAL A 80 -9.69 -3.88 8.05
N ARG A 81 -9.61 -3.93 9.38
CA ARG A 81 -9.09 -5.09 10.13
C ARG A 81 -7.70 -5.54 9.64
N GLY A 82 -6.84 -4.58 9.32
CA GLY A 82 -5.47 -4.85 8.84
C GLY A 82 -5.34 -5.21 7.36
N ILE A 83 -6.45 -5.29 6.61
CA ILE A 83 -6.46 -5.59 5.18
C ILE A 83 -6.70 -4.31 4.38
N PRO A 84 -5.86 -3.99 3.37
CA PRO A 84 -6.10 -2.82 2.52
C PRO A 84 -7.34 -3.04 1.63
N VAL A 85 -8.21 -2.04 1.57
CA VAL A 85 -9.44 -2.04 0.78
C VAL A 85 -9.63 -0.66 0.14
N VAL A 86 -10.07 -0.63 -1.12
CA VAL A 86 -10.47 0.61 -1.79
C VAL A 86 -11.85 1.03 -1.29
N VAL A 87 -11.97 2.27 -0.84
CA VAL A 87 -13.23 2.86 -0.35
C VAL A 87 -13.48 4.17 -1.10
N GLY A 88 -14.74 4.46 -1.41
CA GLY A 88 -15.16 5.79 -1.85
C GLY A 88 -15.48 6.70 -0.66
N ASP A 89 -15.30 8.00 -0.83
CA ASP A 89 -15.75 9.01 0.11
C ASP A 89 -17.27 9.18 -0.03
N GLN A 90 -18.01 8.34 0.68
CA GLN A 90 -19.41 8.60 0.94
C GLN A 90 -19.45 9.68 2.02
N GLY A 91 -19.40 10.95 1.62
CA GLY A 91 -19.69 12.07 2.50
C GLY A 91 -21.01 11.80 3.24
N SER A 92 -20.95 11.78 4.57
CA SER A 92 -22.09 11.74 5.51
C SER A 92 -23.25 10.76 5.23
N ARG A 93 -23.41 9.77 6.12
CA ARG A 93 -24.69 9.13 6.49
C ARG A 93 -25.56 8.59 5.33
N SER A 94 -25.38 7.32 4.97
CA SER A 94 -26.53 6.39 4.83
C SER A 94 -26.06 4.94 4.95
N ASN A 95 -26.83 4.13 5.67
CA ASN A 95 -26.62 2.71 5.89
C ASN A 95 -26.65 1.92 4.58
N LYS A 96 -25.52 1.78 3.87
CA LYS A 96 -25.24 0.65 2.97
C LYS A 96 -23.77 0.30 3.04
N SER A 97 -23.46 -0.78 3.75
CA SER A 97 -22.15 -1.43 3.80
C SER A 97 -21.79 -1.97 2.41
N GLY A 98 -21.25 -1.12 1.54
CA GLY A 98 -20.69 -1.49 0.25
C GLY A 98 -19.18 -1.66 0.34
N ILE A 99 -18.71 -2.79 0.87
CA ILE A 99 -17.36 -3.25 0.52
C ILE A 99 -17.45 -3.60 -0.97
N VAL A 100 -16.76 -2.85 -1.83
CA VAL A 100 -16.67 -3.17 -3.26
C VAL A 100 -15.72 -4.35 -3.41
N VAL A 101 -16.20 -5.55 -3.07
CA VAL A 101 -15.55 -6.81 -3.44
C VAL A 101 -15.82 -7.00 -4.92
N GLY A 102 -14.78 -6.86 -5.75
CA GLY A 102 -14.88 -7.07 -7.19
C GLY A 102 -15.56 -8.40 -7.49
N LYS A 103 -16.74 -8.35 -8.10
CA LYS A 103 -17.49 -9.53 -8.53
C LYS A 103 -16.64 -10.30 -9.55
N THR A 104 -16.11 -11.45 -9.16
CA THR A 104 -15.53 -12.40 -10.11
C THR A 104 -16.68 -12.96 -10.93
N LYS A 105 -16.73 -12.67 -12.24
CA LYS A 105 -17.74 -13.24 -13.14
C LYS A 105 -17.45 -14.74 -13.29
N ALA A 106 -18.30 -15.57 -12.69
CA ALA A 106 -18.35 -17.01 -12.97
C ALA A 106 -18.82 -17.18 -14.43
N ASN A 107 -17.97 -17.74 -15.27
CA ASN A 107 -18.29 -18.00 -16.66
C ASN A 107 -19.12 -19.30 -16.73
N GLN A 108 -20.41 -19.17 -17.02
CA GLN A 108 -21.30 -20.28 -17.34
C GLN A 108 -20.85 -20.91 -18.66
N GLN A 109 -20.34 -22.14 -18.62
CA GLN A 109 -20.26 -22.97 -19.82
C GLN A 109 -21.70 -23.35 -20.22
N LYS A 110 -22.12 -22.85 -21.38
CA LYS A 110 -23.37 -23.21 -22.04
C LYS A 110 -23.22 -24.59 -22.67
N ASN A 111 -24.13 -25.50 -22.33
CA ASN A 111 -24.42 -26.69 -23.13
C ASN A 111 -25.17 -26.25 -24.39
N ALA A 112 -24.68 -26.68 -25.55
CA ALA A 112 -25.44 -26.98 -26.76
C ALA A 112 -24.58 -27.92 -27.62
#